data_AF-A0A968JRS3-F1
#
_entry.id   AF-A0A968JRS3-F1
#
_cell.length_a   1.000
_cell.length_b   1.000
_cell.length_c   1.000
_cell.angle_alpha   90.00
_cell.angle_beta   90.00
_cell.angle_gamma   90.00
#
_symmetry.space_group_name_H-M   'P 1'
#
loop_
_entity.id
_entity.type
_entity.pdbx_description
1 polymer ?
#
loop_
_entity_poly.entity_id
_entity_poly.type
_entity_poly.pdbx_seq_one_letter_code
_entity_poly.pdbx_strand_id
1 'polypeptide(L)'
;MEGPVWENDKIAFRNYFDARNGMDIFGKRVSDMCMDSVGLHGSYHELDNWGMDILKVGNSLGAGSIGLLKNDSLYRLGLTENAIYELVSEGPIRSVFRLIFSGWETDQTVYSVVHEISIWGGANFYKSDVTISGLKGGENLITGIVNMQTDTFSCVIFKKP
;
A
#
# COMPACT_ATOMS: atom_id res chain seq x y z
N MET A 1 14.15 8.84 -0.75
CA MET A 1 13.26 7.97 -1.55
C MET A 1 12.14 7.52 -0.62
N GLU A 2 10.87 7.66 -1.02
CA GLU A 2 9.72 7.47 -0.12
C GLU A 2 9.28 6.00 0.04
N GLY A 3 9.62 5.15 -0.93
CA GLY A 3 9.30 3.73 -0.94
C GLY A 3 9.14 3.22 -2.37
N PRO A 4 8.79 1.93 -2.54
CA PRO A 4 8.68 1.31 -3.85
C PRO A 4 7.46 1.84 -4.60
N VAL A 5 7.63 1.94 -5.92
CA VAL A 5 6.59 2.28 -6.89
C VAL A 5 6.44 1.12 -7.85
N TRP A 6 5.21 0.76 -8.19
CA TRP A 6 4.91 -0.22 -9.21
C TRP A 6 3.88 0.33 -10.18
N GLU A 7 4.08 0.06 -11.46
CA GLU A 7 3.29 0.63 -12.53
C GLU A 7 3.03 -0.36 -13.66
N ASN A 8 2.04 -0.03 -14.49
CA ASN A 8 1.81 -0.64 -15.79
C ASN A 8 1.38 0.45 -16.80
N ASP A 9 0.88 0.04 -17.97
CA ASP A 9 0.46 0.94 -19.05
C ASP A 9 -0.82 1.74 -18.76
N LYS A 10 -1.44 1.56 -17.59
CA LYS A 10 -2.70 2.21 -17.18
C LYS A 10 -2.58 3.02 -15.90
N ILE A 11 -1.82 2.53 -14.93
CA ILE A 11 -1.85 3.03 -13.55
C ILE A 11 -0.52 2.79 -12.86
N ALA A 12 -0.25 3.57 -11.81
CA ALA A 12 0.82 3.29 -10.88
C ALA A 12 0.38 3.46 -9.44
N PHE A 13 1.14 2.89 -8.52
CA PHE A 13 0.90 2.93 -7.10
C PHE A 13 2.23 3.06 -6.38
N ARG A 14 2.21 3.64 -5.18
CA ARG A 14 3.38 3.72 -4.29
C ARG A 14 3.01 3.17 -2.93
N ASN A 15 3.95 2.54 -2.26
CA ASN A 15 3.89 2.33 -0.82
C ASN A 15 4.90 3.28 -0.16
N TYR A 16 4.48 3.98 0.89
CA TYR A 16 5.41 4.69 1.75
C TYR A 16 6.10 3.69 2.66
N PHE A 17 7.36 3.39 2.38
CA PHE A 17 8.11 2.35 3.08
C PHE A 17 8.72 2.87 4.38
N ASP A 18 7.86 3.52 5.18
CA ASP A 18 8.14 4.15 6.46
C ASP A 18 6.91 4.02 7.39
N ALA A 19 6.91 4.77 8.50
CA ALA A 19 5.85 4.77 9.50
C ALA A 19 4.44 5.08 8.96
N ARG A 20 4.34 5.75 7.81
CA ARG A 20 3.06 6.06 7.17
C ARG A 20 2.42 4.79 6.62
N ASN A 21 3.21 3.92 5.97
CA ASN A 21 2.76 2.73 5.24
C ASN A 21 1.56 2.97 4.32
N GLY A 22 1.32 4.23 3.90
CA GLY A 22 0.22 4.59 3.02
C GLY A 22 0.43 4.03 1.63
N MET A 23 -0.66 3.86 0.88
CA MET A 23 -0.60 3.46 -0.51
C MET A 23 -1.26 4.50 -1.40
N ASP A 24 -0.51 5.10 -2.32
CA ASP A 24 -1.03 6.11 -3.26
C ASP A 24 -1.49 5.48 -4.56
N ILE A 25 -2.27 6.23 -5.33
CA ILE A 25 -2.63 5.91 -6.71
C ILE A 25 -2.18 7.06 -7.61
N PHE A 26 -1.42 6.74 -8.64
CA PHE A 26 -1.08 7.66 -9.71
C PHE A 26 -1.89 7.34 -10.95
N GLY A 27 -2.67 8.32 -11.40
CA GLY A 27 -3.38 8.25 -12.67
C GLY A 27 -2.43 8.61 -13.79
N LYS A 28 -2.29 7.73 -14.79
CA LYS A 28 -1.39 7.92 -15.93
C LYS A 28 -2.15 8.41 -17.17
N ARG A 29 -1.50 9.29 -17.93
CA ARG A 29 -1.94 9.77 -19.26
C ARG A 29 -1.16 9.11 -20.40
N VAL A 30 -0.08 8.43 -20.07
CA VAL A 30 0.82 7.73 -21.00
C VAL A 30 0.85 6.24 -20.69
N SER A 31 1.09 5.43 -21.70
CA SER A 31 1.29 3.98 -21.55
C SER A 31 2.71 3.58 -21.18
N ASP A 32 3.68 4.48 -21.41
CA ASP A 32 5.09 4.20 -21.14
C ASP A 32 5.35 4.10 -19.63
N MET A 33 6.34 3.28 -19.23
CA MET A 33 6.81 3.26 -17.85
C MET A 33 7.59 4.55 -17.60
N CYS A 34 7.23 5.29 -16.55
CA CYS A 34 7.80 6.61 -16.31
C CYS A 34 8.02 6.93 -14.82
N MET A 35 7.59 6.07 -13.92
CA MET A 35 7.54 6.37 -12.49
C MET A 35 8.91 6.37 -11.81
N ASP A 36 9.93 5.85 -12.47
CA ASP A 36 11.34 5.94 -12.05
C ASP A 36 11.87 7.39 -12.05
N SER A 37 11.27 8.26 -12.86
CA SER A 37 11.62 9.69 -12.97
C SER A 37 10.69 10.63 -12.20
N VAL A 38 9.50 10.15 -11.81
CA VAL A 38 8.45 10.96 -11.17
C VAL A 38 8.84 11.38 -9.75
N GLY A 39 8.74 12.69 -9.47
CA GLY A 39 9.07 13.27 -8.17
C GLY A 39 10.54 13.60 -7.96
N LEU A 40 11.41 13.39 -8.98
CA LEU A 40 12.80 13.86 -8.95
C LEU A 40 12.91 15.37 -9.22
N HIS A 41 12.04 15.89 -10.08
CA HIS A 41 12.07 17.28 -10.55
C HIS A 41 10.67 17.91 -10.56
N GLY A 42 10.12 18.17 -9.36
CA GLY A 42 8.82 18.82 -9.20
C GLY A 42 7.83 18.00 -8.38
N SER A 43 6.65 18.58 -8.19
CA SER A 43 5.55 17.96 -7.42
C SER A 43 4.75 17.02 -8.31
N TYR A 44 4.60 15.76 -7.89
CA TYR A 44 3.70 14.80 -8.52
C TYR A 44 2.22 15.00 -8.11
N HIS A 45 1.93 15.95 -7.21
CA HIS A 45 0.57 16.28 -6.78
C HIS A 45 -0.14 17.27 -7.72
N GLU A 46 0.55 17.76 -8.75
CA GLU A 46 -0.03 18.58 -9.82
C GLU A 46 -0.09 17.77 -11.10
N LEU A 47 -1.04 18.11 -11.97
CA LEU A 47 -1.23 17.43 -13.24
C LEU A 47 -0.08 17.73 -14.20
N ASP A 48 0.62 16.69 -14.63
CA ASP A 48 1.70 16.74 -15.61
C ASP A 48 1.33 15.95 -16.88
N ASN A 49 2.20 16.01 -17.89
CA ASN A 49 2.05 15.31 -19.17
C ASN A 49 1.95 13.80 -18.99
N TRP A 50 2.68 13.23 -18.03
CA TRP A 50 2.65 11.80 -17.73
C TRP A 50 1.43 11.40 -16.86
N GLY A 51 0.93 12.30 -16.02
CA GLY A 51 -0.08 11.96 -15.00
C GLY A 51 0.04 12.80 -13.72
N MET A 52 -0.55 12.29 -12.64
CA MET A 52 -0.40 12.82 -11.27
C MET A 52 -0.79 11.80 -10.21
N ASP A 53 -0.45 12.08 -8.96
CA ASP A 53 -1.11 11.47 -7.81
C ASP A 53 -2.59 11.88 -7.75
N ILE A 54 -3.47 10.89 -7.85
CA ILE A 54 -4.93 11.07 -7.87
C ILE A 54 -5.59 10.69 -6.54
N LEU A 55 -4.82 10.29 -5.53
CA LEU A 55 -5.35 9.86 -4.24
C LEU A 55 -4.65 10.58 -3.08
N LYS A 56 -5.30 11.61 -2.54
CA LYS A 56 -4.83 12.26 -1.30
C LYS A 56 -5.11 11.36 -0.09
N VAL A 57 -4.11 10.60 0.33
CA VAL A 57 -4.27 9.55 1.36
C VAL A 57 -4.46 10.05 2.79
N GLY A 58 -3.83 11.17 3.16
CA GLY A 58 -3.88 11.71 4.53
C GLY A 58 -3.58 10.65 5.60
N ASN A 59 -4.43 10.57 6.63
CA ASN A 59 -4.31 9.61 7.72
C ASN A 59 -5.07 8.28 7.49
N SER A 60 -5.53 8.01 6.27
CA SER A 60 -6.23 6.77 5.93
C SER A 60 -5.27 5.61 5.62
N LEU A 61 -5.82 4.45 5.27
CA LEU A 61 -5.09 3.30 4.71
C LEU A 61 -4.77 3.45 3.21
N GLY A 62 -5.01 4.63 2.62
CA GLY A 62 -4.68 4.92 1.22
C GLY A 62 -5.41 4.01 0.25
N ALA A 63 -4.68 3.32 -0.62
CA ALA A 63 -5.20 2.42 -1.64
C ALA A 63 -5.05 0.95 -1.23
N GLY A 64 -5.33 0.60 0.03
CA GLY A 64 -5.32 -0.79 0.51
C GLY A 64 -4.16 -1.16 1.44
N SER A 65 -3.58 -0.19 2.17
CA SER A 65 -2.58 -0.53 3.19
C SER A 65 -3.19 -1.31 4.37
N ILE A 66 -2.30 -1.89 5.18
CA ILE A 66 -2.65 -2.95 6.12
C ILE A 66 -2.72 -2.43 7.56
N GLY A 67 -3.68 -2.95 8.32
CA GLY A 67 -3.77 -2.73 9.76
C GLY A 67 -4.40 -3.90 10.50
N LEU A 68 -4.37 -3.84 11.83
CA LEU A 68 -5.07 -4.74 12.73
C LEU A 68 -6.09 -3.96 13.55
N LEU A 69 -7.30 -4.49 13.65
CA LEU A 69 -8.29 -4.05 14.63
C LEU A 69 -8.28 -5.05 15.79
N LYS A 70 -7.96 -4.58 17.00
CA LYS A 70 -7.92 -5.38 18.24
C LYS A 70 -8.49 -4.53 19.38
N ASN A 71 -9.43 -5.07 20.15
CA ASN A 71 -10.03 -4.39 21.31
C ASN A 71 -10.52 -2.97 20.98
N ASP A 72 -11.30 -2.82 19.91
CA ASP A 72 -11.81 -1.55 19.37
C ASP A 72 -10.75 -0.50 18.98
N SER A 73 -9.48 -0.90 18.99
CA SER A 73 -8.35 -0.04 18.62
C SER A 73 -7.78 -0.45 17.27
N LEU A 74 -7.57 0.54 16.41
CA LEU A 74 -6.95 0.36 15.10
C LEU A 74 -5.45 0.61 15.18
N TYR A 75 -4.68 -0.40 14.82
CA TYR A 75 -3.23 -0.32 14.64
C TYR A 75 -2.88 -0.42 13.16
N ARG A 76 -2.39 0.68 12.59
CA ARG A 76 -1.85 0.67 11.22
C ARG A 76 -0.48 0.00 11.21
N LEU A 77 -0.19 -0.78 10.17
CA LEU A 77 1.18 -1.20 9.91
C LEU A 77 2.01 0.07 9.70
N GLY A 78 3.12 0.19 10.43
CA GLY A 78 3.91 1.42 10.47
C GLY A 78 5.34 1.12 10.89
N LEU A 79 5.82 1.77 11.96
CA LEU A 79 7.14 1.51 12.50
C LEU A 79 7.32 0.04 12.88
N THR A 80 8.43 -0.53 12.41
CA THR A 80 8.85 -1.92 12.60
C THR A 80 10.35 -1.95 12.87
N GLU A 81 10.84 -3.00 13.51
CA GLU A 81 12.28 -3.18 13.73
C GLU A 81 13.03 -3.39 12.42
N ASN A 82 12.46 -4.16 11.49
CA ASN A 82 13.03 -4.37 10.16
C ASN A 82 11.93 -4.29 9.09
N ALA A 83 12.29 -3.66 7.96
CA ALA A 83 11.48 -3.59 6.76
C ALA A 83 12.36 -3.96 5.55
N ILE A 84 11.97 -4.98 4.78
CA ILE A 84 12.70 -5.50 3.62
C ILE A 84 11.81 -5.43 2.39
N TYR A 85 12.38 -4.92 1.29
CA TYR A 85 11.80 -5.04 -0.05
C TYR A 85 12.48 -6.20 -0.79
N GLU A 86 11.68 -7.06 -1.40
CA GLU A 86 12.15 -8.20 -2.20
C GLU A 86 11.43 -8.19 -3.56
N LEU A 87 12.17 -8.02 -4.65
CA LEU A 87 11.62 -8.24 -5.99
C LEU A 87 11.53 -9.75 -6.26
N VAL A 88 10.32 -10.25 -6.53
CA VAL A 88 10.08 -11.69 -6.80
C VAL A 88 10.17 -11.98 -8.29
N SER A 89 9.55 -11.14 -9.12
CA SER A 89 9.61 -11.25 -10.57
C SER A 89 9.27 -9.92 -11.22
N GLU A 90 9.95 -9.60 -12.32
CA GLU A 90 9.66 -8.42 -13.15
C GLU A 90 9.41 -8.88 -14.59
N GLY A 91 8.36 -8.36 -15.21
CA GLY A 91 8.06 -8.69 -16.60
C GLY A 91 6.94 -7.84 -17.20
N PRO A 92 6.83 -7.81 -18.54
CA PRO A 92 5.91 -6.92 -19.25
C PRO A 92 4.42 -7.27 -19.03
N ILE A 93 4.13 -8.52 -18.63
CA ILE A 93 2.77 -9.00 -18.38
C ILE A 93 2.43 -8.93 -16.90
N ARG A 94 3.40 -9.21 -16.02
CA ARG A 94 3.20 -9.29 -14.58
C ARG A 94 4.51 -9.02 -13.86
N SER A 95 4.42 -8.20 -12.81
CA SER A 95 5.49 -8.02 -11.82
C SER A 95 4.97 -8.34 -10.43
N VAL A 96 5.85 -8.88 -9.59
CA VAL A 96 5.57 -9.31 -8.21
C VAL A 96 6.72 -8.90 -7.32
N PHE A 97 6.41 -8.32 -6.17
CA PHE A 97 7.38 -8.02 -5.12
C PHE A 97 6.76 -8.23 -3.74
N ARG A 98 7.59 -8.24 -2.70
CA ARG A 98 7.17 -8.37 -1.30
C ARG A 98 7.69 -7.21 -0.48
N LEU A 99 6.83 -6.76 0.43
CA LEU A 99 7.19 -5.92 1.56
C LEU A 99 7.12 -6.78 2.81
N ILE A 100 8.27 -6.98 3.46
CA ILE A 100 8.42 -7.87 4.60
C ILE A 100 8.75 -7.02 5.82
N PHE A 101 7.89 -7.08 6.83
CA PHE A 101 8.01 -6.31 8.05
C PHE A 101 8.11 -7.27 9.24
N SER A 102 9.05 -7.02 10.15
CA SER A 102 9.21 -7.78 11.39
C SER A 102 9.43 -6.84 12.58
N GLY A 103 9.01 -7.28 13.77
CA GLY A 103 9.08 -6.41 14.95
C GLY A 103 8.01 -5.32 14.91
N TRP A 104 6.85 -5.60 14.33
CA TRP A 104 5.71 -4.68 14.42
C TRP A 104 5.03 -4.86 15.78
N GLU A 105 5.32 -3.99 16.74
CA GLU A 105 4.73 -4.06 18.07
C GLU A 105 3.44 -3.25 18.15
N THR A 106 2.33 -3.90 18.54
CA THR A 106 1.06 -3.24 18.83
C THR A 106 0.42 -3.88 20.05
N ASP A 107 0.01 -3.08 21.03
CA ASP A 107 -0.65 -3.57 22.25
C ASP A 107 0.11 -4.75 22.91
N GLN A 108 1.42 -4.52 23.15
CA GLN A 108 2.35 -5.48 23.78
C GLN A 108 2.49 -6.81 23.05
N THR A 109 2.06 -6.86 21.78
CA THR A 109 2.15 -8.05 20.93
C THR A 109 3.00 -7.70 19.71
N VAL A 110 3.94 -8.59 19.37
CA VAL A 110 4.83 -8.41 18.23
C VAL A 110 4.35 -9.27 17.07
N TYR A 111 4.23 -8.66 15.90
CA TYR A 111 3.79 -9.29 14.67
C TYR A 111 4.86 -9.21 13.58
N SER A 112 4.72 -10.07 12.59
CA SER A 112 5.44 -9.95 11.31
C SER A 112 4.44 -10.00 10.17
N VAL A 113 4.67 -9.21 9.13
CA VAL A 113 3.79 -9.07 7.97
C VAL A 113 4.59 -9.32 6.70
N VAL A 114 4.08 -10.19 5.84
CA VAL A 114 4.52 -10.32 4.45
C VAL A 114 3.38 -9.84 3.57
N HIS A 115 3.61 -8.75 2.84
CA HIS A 115 2.67 -8.19 1.86
C HIS A 115 3.24 -8.43 0.46
N GLU A 116 2.76 -9.46 -0.22
CA GLU A 116 3.09 -9.74 -1.61
C GLU A 116 2.14 -8.97 -2.52
N ILE A 117 2.71 -8.19 -3.44
CA ILE A 117 1.98 -7.31 -4.35
C ILE A 117 2.22 -7.81 -5.77
N SER A 118 1.13 -8.03 -6.52
CA SER A 118 1.17 -8.36 -7.95
C SER A 118 0.47 -7.28 -8.79
N ILE A 119 1.10 -6.86 -9.88
CA ILE A 119 0.49 -5.99 -10.90
C ILE A 119 0.60 -6.64 -12.28
N TRP A 120 -0.38 -6.38 -13.14
CA TRP A 120 -0.45 -6.91 -14.51
C TRP A 120 -0.57 -5.79 -15.53
N GLY A 121 -0.02 -5.98 -16.73
CA GLY A 121 -0.30 -5.11 -17.88
C GLY A 121 -1.81 -5.01 -18.15
N GLY A 122 -2.29 -3.81 -18.45
CA GLY A 122 -3.69 -3.51 -18.76
C GLY A 122 -4.64 -3.47 -17.56
N ALA A 123 -4.21 -3.84 -16.35
CA ALA A 123 -5.05 -3.82 -15.16
C ALA A 123 -5.10 -2.43 -14.50
N ASN A 124 -6.25 -2.04 -13.95
CA ASN A 124 -6.38 -0.80 -13.15
C ASN A 124 -6.26 -1.04 -11.63
N PHE A 125 -5.74 -2.20 -11.23
CA PHE A 125 -5.61 -2.61 -9.84
C PHE A 125 -4.32 -3.42 -9.66
N TYR A 126 -3.91 -3.56 -8.40
CA TYR A 126 -2.92 -4.55 -7.99
C TYR A 126 -3.59 -5.56 -7.04
N LYS A 127 -3.03 -6.76 -6.94
CA LYS A 127 -3.44 -7.76 -5.97
C LYS A 127 -2.53 -7.69 -4.75
N SER A 128 -3.16 -7.72 -3.57
CA SER A 128 -2.51 -7.79 -2.27
C SER A 128 -2.74 -9.19 -1.68
N ASP A 129 -1.66 -9.94 -1.47
CA ASP A 129 -1.67 -11.18 -0.69
C ASP A 129 -0.90 -10.94 0.62
N VAL A 130 -1.60 -11.02 1.75
CA VAL A 130 -1.06 -10.63 3.06
C VAL A 130 -1.00 -11.82 3.99
N THR A 131 0.17 -12.07 4.56
CA THR A 131 0.38 -13.06 5.61
C THR A 131 0.82 -12.35 6.88
N ILE A 132 0.13 -12.60 7.99
CA ILE A 132 0.49 -12.07 9.32
C ILE A 132 0.84 -13.22 10.25
N SER A 133 1.98 -13.10 10.92
CA SER A 133 2.46 -14.01 11.96
C SER A 133 2.44 -13.32 13.32
N GLY A 134 2.27 -14.11 14.39
CA GLY A 134 2.23 -13.60 15.77
C GLY A 134 0.82 -13.35 16.33
N LEU A 135 -0.24 -13.57 15.53
CA LEU A 135 -1.63 -13.44 15.96
C LEU A 135 -1.93 -14.30 17.20
N LYS A 136 -2.64 -13.72 18.18
CA LYS A 136 -3.01 -14.36 19.45
C LYS A 136 -4.51 -14.61 19.57
N GLY A 137 -5.31 -14.14 18.61
CA GLY A 137 -6.76 -14.21 18.63
C GLY A 137 -7.37 -12.87 19.06
N GLY A 138 -8.53 -12.54 18.47
CA GLY A 138 -9.21 -11.26 18.70
C GLY A 138 -8.74 -10.12 17.79
N GLU A 139 -7.64 -10.30 17.05
CA GLU A 139 -7.25 -9.38 15.98
C GLU A 139 -8.05 -9.65 14.71
N ASN A 140 -8.45 -8.59 14.02
CA ASN A 140 -8.99 -8.66 12.68
C ASN A 140 -8.03 -7.94 11.73
N LEU A 141 -7.62 -8.63 10.66
CA LEU A 141 -6.94 -7.98 9.56
C LEU A 141 -7.90 -6.97 8.91
N ILE A 142 -7.42 -5.75 8.76
CA ILE A 142 -8.15 -4.72 8.05
C ILE A 142 -7.33 -4.11 6.92
N THR A 143 -8.04 -3.63 5.91
CA THR A 143 -7.54 -2.80 4.82
C THR A 143 -8.55 -1.67 4.60
N GLY A 144 -8.21 -0.67 3.79
CA GLY A 144 -9.13 0.43 3.55
C GLY A 144 -8.76 1.27 2.34
N ILE A 145 -9.77 2.03 1.88
CA ILE A 145 -9.61 3.07 0.87
C ILE A 145 -9.94 4.44 1.44
N VAL A 146 -9.32 5.50 0.93
CA VAL A 146 -9.69 6.88 1.29
C VAL A 146 -11.18 7.10 1.05
N ASN A 147 -11.86 7.62 2.06
CA ASN A 147 -13.19 8.19 1.88
C ASN A 147 -13.04 9.68 1.52
N MET A 148 -13.14 9.99 0.22
CA MET A 148 -12.93 11.36 -0.28
C MET A 148 -14.13 12.30 -0.08
N GLN A 149 -15.25 11.82 0.49
CA GLN A 149 -16.52 12.58 0.54
C GLN A 149 -17.12 12.75 1.93
N THR A 150 -16.49 12.29 3.02
CA THR A 150 -17.10 12.42 4.36
C THR A 150 -16.07 12.60 5.49
N ASP A 151 -16.43 13.39 6.51
CA ASP A 151 -15.68 13.54 7.77
C ASP A 151 -15.89 12.36 8.75
N THR A 152 -16.55 11.28 8.32
CA THR A 152 -16.90 10.12 9.16
C THR A 152 -16.05 8.90 8.81
N PHE A 153 -15.34 8.36 9.80
CA PHE A 153 -14.64 7.08 9.67
C PHE A 153 -15.67 5.95 9.54
N SER A 154 -15.56 5.15 8.47
CA SER A 154 -16.30 3.90 8.32
C SER A 154 -15.31 2.75 8.15
N CYS A 155 -15.44 1.73 8.99
CA CYS A 155 -14.67 0.49 8.90
C CYS A 155 -15.65 -0.63 8.55
N VAL A 156 -15.50 -1.23 7.35
CA VAL A 156 -16.25 -2.40 6.93
C VAL A 156 -15.31 -3.59 6.98
N ILE A 157 -15.51 -4.49 7.93
CA ILE A 157 -14.69 -5.69 8.08
C ILE A 157 -15.31 -6.81 7.25
N PHE A 158 -14.66 -7.19 6.17
CA PHE A 158 -15.01 -8.40 5.42
C PHE A 158 -14.27 -9.58 6.05
N LYS A 159 -15.01 -10.45 6.75
CA LYS A 159 -14.49 -11.77 7.15
C LYS A 159 -14.75 -12.74 6.01
N LYS A 160 -13.70 -13.46 5.60
CA LYS A 160 -13.88 -14.64 4.74
C LYS A 160 -14.75 -15.65 5.51
N PRO A 161 -15.81 -16.21 4.89
CA PRO A 161 -16.66 -17.21 5.53
C PRO A 161 -15.88 -18.46 5.94
#